data_AF-A0A1C5YAQ6-F1
#
_entry.id   AF-A0A1C5YAQ6-F1
#
_cell.length_a   1.000
_cell.length_b   1.000
_cell.length_c   1.000
_cell.angle_alpha   90.00
_cell.angle_beta   90.00
_cell.angle_gamma   90.00
#
_symmetry.space_group_name_H-M   'P 1'
#
loop_
_entity.id
_entity.type
_entity.pdbx_description
1 polymer ?
#
loop_
_entity_poly.entity_id
_entity_poly.type
_entity_poly.pdbx_seq_one_letter_code
_entity_poly.pdbx_strand_id
1 'polypeptide(L)'
;MEGLVKEYANFLNDDKKPASERFWELEKRIKEDKRHPGVVMELKKSEVIWDIVRLIRLKVITYNDLSDFSDELQNEVKRILEMSR
;
A
#
# COMPACT_ATOMS: atom_id res chain seq x y z
N MET A 1 -3.11 -0.63 -7.54
CA MET A 1 -3.60 0.57 -8.25
C MET A 1 -4.95 0.36 -8.93
N GLU A 2 -5.16 -0.71 -9.71
CA GLU A 2 -6.44 -0.94 -10.41
C GLU A 2 -7.67 -0.97 -9.49
N GLY A 3 -7.55 -1.56 -8.30
CA GLY A 3 -8.62 -1.55 -7.29
C GLY A 3 -9.04 -0.14 -6.87
N LEU A 4 -8.07 0.74 -6.56
CA LEU A 4 -8.33 2.14 -6.20
C LEU A 4 -8.99 2.91 -7.35
N VAL A 5 -8.50 2.72 -8.58
CA VAL A 5 -9.11 3.36 -9.76
C VAL A 5 -10.57 2.94 -9.92
N LYS A 6 -10.86 1.65 -9.74
CA LYS A 6 -12.24 1.13 -9.77
C LYS A 6 -13.10 1.71 -8.64
N GLU A 7 -12.55 1.84 -7.43
CA GLU A 7 -13.25 2.47 -6.31
C GLU A 7 -13.55 3.95 -6.56
N TYR A 8 -12.61 4.71 -7.12
CA TYR A 8 -12.82 6.12 -7.48
C TYR A 8 -13.87 6.28 -8.58
N ALA A 9 -13.83 5.41 -9.60
CA ALA A 9 -14.83 5.42 -10.65
C ALA A 9 -16.24 5.13 -10.11
N ASN A 10 -16.37 4.12 -9.23
CA ASN A 10 -17.63 3.81 -8.58
C ASN A 10 -18.13 4.97 -7.71
N PHE A 11 -17.21 5.63 -7.00
CA PHE A 11 -17.53 6.79 -6.16
C PHE A 11 -18.03 7.99 -6.98
N LEU A 12 -17.39 8.28 -8.11
CA LEU A 12 -17.81 9.34 -9.03
C LEU A 12 -19.16 9.05 -9.70
N ASN A 13 -19.48 7.78 -9.92
CA ASN A 13 -20.76 7.35 -10.50
C ASN A 13 -21.91 7.27 -9.47
N ASP A 14 -21.66 7.51 -8.18
CA ASP A 14 -22.73 7.51 -7.16
C ASP A 14 -23.50 8.83 -7.20
N ASP A 15 -24.71 8.84 -7.75
CA ASP A 15 -25.54 10.04 -7.91
C ASP A 15 -26.32 10.45 -6.65
N LYS A 16 -26.05 9.83 -5.49
CA LYS A 16 -26.70 10.20 -4.22
C LYS A 16 -26.30 11.58 -3.69
N LYS A 17 -25.17 12.13 -4.15
CA LYS A 17 -24.60 13.39 -3.68
C LYS A 17 -24.41 14.40 -4.81
N PRO A 18 -24.48 15.72 -4.52
CA PRO A 18 -24.12 16.75 -5.49
C PRO A 18 -22.70 16.57 -6.04
N ALA A 19 -22.49 16.96 -7.30
CA ALA A 19 -21.19 16.82 -7.98
C ALA A 19 -20.03 17.51 -7.23
N SER A 20 -20.28 18.67 -6.60
CA SER A 20 -19.28 19.41 -5.83
C SER A 20 -18.83 18.66 -4.57
N GLU A 21 -19.76 18.00 -3.86
CA GLU A 21 -19.45 17.22 -2.66
C GLU A 21 -18.63 15.98 -3.03
N ARG A 22 -19.03 15.28 -4.10
CA ARG A 22 -18.29 14.12 -4.64
C ARG A 22 -16.86 14.52 -5.04
N PHE A 23 -16.69 15.66 -5.68
CA PHE A 23 -15.35 16.14 -6.05
C PHE A 23 -14.44 16.32 -4.83
N TRP A 24 -14.91 17.03 -3.80
CA TRP A 24 -14.10 17.31 -2.61
C TRP A 24 -13.82 16.07 -1.76
N GLU A 25 -14.79 15.16 -1.63
CA GLU A 25 -14.59 13.90 -0.93
C GLU A 25 -13.58 12.99 -1.66
N LEU A 26 -13.66 12.93 -2.99
CA LEU A 26 -12.67 12.20 -3.79
C LEU A 26 -11.27 12.83 -3.64
N GLU A 27 -11.17 14.15 -3.72
CA GLU A 27 -9.90 14.86 -3.57
C GLU A 27 -9.23 14.57 -2.22
N LYS A 28 -10.04 14.55 -1.15
CA LYS A 28 -9.58 14.16 0.19
C LYS A 28 -9.10 12.71 0.23
N ARG A 29 -9.89 11.77 -0.33
CA ARG A 29 -9.55 10.35 -0.35
C ARG A 29 -8.26 10.09 -1.13
N ILE A 30 -8.07 10.71 -2.30
CA ILE A 30 -6.82 10.61 -3.08
C ILE A 30 -5.62 11.11 -2.28
N LYS A 31 -5.76 12.22 -1.53
CA LYS A 31 -4.68 12.73 -0.67
C LYS A 31 -4.31 11.76 0.45
N GLU A 32 -5.29 11.06 1.02
CA GLU A 32 -5.08 10.04 2.05
C GLU A 32 -4.44 8.78 1.45
N ASP A 33 -4.99 8.26 0.35
CA ASP A 33 -4.47 7.07 -0.34
C ASP A 33 -3.04 7.27 -0.85
N LYS A 34 -2.68 8.49 -1.28
CA LYS A 34 -1.31 8.84 -1.69
C LYS A 34 -0.28 8.61 -0.58
N ARG A 35 -0.67 8.63 0.69
CA ARG A 35 0.22 8.38 1.84
C ARG A 35 0.43 6.88 2.10
N HIS A 36 -0.33 6.02 1.45
CA HIS A 36 -0.20 4.58 1.61
C HIS A 36 1.05 4.07 0.85
N PRO A 37 1.90 3.22 1.48
CA PRO A 37 3.12 2.68 0.84
C PRO A 37 2.88 1.91 -0.46
N GLY A 38 1.68 1.34 -0.62
CA GLY A 38 1.25 0.71 -1.87
C GLY A 38 0.95 1.67 -3.03
N VAL A 39 1.03 2.98 -2.79
CA VAL A 39 0.84 4.05 -3.79
C VAL A 39 2.11 4.87 -3.94
N VAL A 40 2.67 5.38 -2.84
CA VAL A 40 3.95 6.13 -2.83
C VAL A 40 4.79 5.68 -1.65
N MET A 41 6.09 5.45 -1.89
CA MET A 41 7.07 5.14 -0.87
C MET A 41 8.41 5.77 -1.22
N GLU A 42 9.08 6.35 -0.22
CA GLU A 42 10.47 6.77 -0.32
C GLU A 42 11.36 5.63 0.17
N LEU A 43 12.32 5.22 -0.67
CA LEU A 43 13.23 4.13 -0.35
C LEU A 43 14.57 4.68 0.14
N LYS A 44 15.04 4.16 1.28
CA LYS A 44 16.42 4.37 1.74
C LYS A 44 17.11 3.03 1.86
N LYS A 45 18.35 2.94 1.35
CA LYS A 45 19.12 1.68 1.36
C LYS A 45 19.24 1.08 2.77
N SER A 46 19.33 1.91 3.80
CA SER A 46 19.40 1.50 5.20
C SER A 46 18.09 0.94 5.77
N GLU A 47 16.95 1.20 5.14
CA GLU A 47 15.61 0.88 5.66
C GLU A 47 14.91 -0.23 4.86
N VAL A 48 15.54 -0.76 3.80
CA VAL A 48 14.95 -1.73 2.85
C VAL A 48 14.24 -2.89 3.54
N ILE A 49 14.85 -3.49 4.56
CA ILE A 49 14.26 -4.64 5.27
C ILE A 49 12.98 -4.23 6.00
N TRP A 50 12.99 -3.07 6.66
CA TRP A 50 11.82 -2.53 7.35
C TRP A 50 10.72 -2.15 6.36
N ASP A 51 11.09 -1.60 5.20
CA ASP A 51 10.15 -1.28 4.13
C ASP A 51 9.46 -2.54 3.59
N ILE A 52 10.22 -3.61 3.33
CA ILE A 52 9.67 -4.91 2.90
C ILE A 52 8.71 -5.48 3.96
N VAL A 53 9.12 -5.49 5.24
CA VAL A 53 8.27 -5.94 6.34
C VAL A 53 6.98 -5.12 6.41
N ARG A 54 7.08 -3.79 6.26
CA ARG A 54 5.93 -2.88 6.25
C ARG A 54 4.99 -3.18 5.09
N LEU A 55 5.51 -3.42 3.89
CA LEU A 55 4.71 -3.76 2.71
C LEU A 55 3.97 -5.09 2.90
N ILE A 56 4.61 -6.10 3.49
CA ILE A 56 3.96 -7.40 3.80
C ILE A 56 2.85 -7.22 4.85
N ARG A 57 3.12 -6.47 5.93
CA ARG A 57 2.11 -6.21 6.98
C ARG A 57 0.89 -5.45 6.46
N LEU A 58 1.11 -4.52 5.54
CA LEU A 58 0.05 -3.78 4.85
C LEU A 58 -0.59 -4.58 3.70
N LYS A 59 -0.18 -5.85 3.50
CA LYS A 59 -0.66 -6.74 2.44
C LYS A 59 -0.53 -6.14 1.04
N VAL A 60 0.45 -5.25 0.85
CA VAL A 60 0.79 -4.69 -0.47
C VAL A 60 1.51 -5.73 -1.30
N ILE A 61 2.38 -6.50 -0.65
CA ILE A 61 3.03 -7.70 -1.20
C ILE A 61 2.84 -8.86 -0.22
N THR A 62 3.19 -10.05 -0.66
CA THR A 62 3.22 -11.28 0.12
C THR A 62 4.66 -11.73 0.35
N TYR A 63 4.87 -12.65 1.29
CA TYR A 63 6.20 -13.22 1.51
C TYR A 63 6.71 -14.00 0.28
N ASN A 64 5.80 -14.60 -0.50
CA ASN A 64 6.16 -15.37 -1.69
C ASN A 64 6.75 -14.49 -2.81
N ASP A 65 6.44 -13.19 -2.81
CA ASP A 65 7.01 -12.22 -3.74
C ASP A 65 8.51 -11.99 -3.50
N LEU A 66 9.06 -12.51 -2.39
CA LEU A 66 10.49 -12.48 -2.08
C LEU A 66 11.27 -13.71 -2.58
N SER A 67 10.63 -14.65 -3.28
CA SER A 67 11.22 -15.94 -3.66
C SER A 67 12.48 -15.84 -4.53
N ASP A 68 12.59 -14.81 -5.37
CA ASP A 68 13.75 -14.57 -6.23
C ASP A 68 14.90 -13.80 -5.52
N PHE A 69 14.74 -13.44 -4.24
CA PHE A 69 15.76 -12.73 -3.45
C PHE A 69 16.66 -13.70 -2.69
N SER A 70 17.79 -13.21 -2.17
CA SER A 70 18.72 -14.03 -1.38
C SER A 70 18.09 -14.61 -0.12
N ASP A 71 18.51 -15.82 0.25
CA ASP A 71 18.07 -16.47 1.48
C ASP A 71 18.33 -15.62 2.74
N GLU A 72 19.43 -14.86 2.75
CA GLU A 72 19.76 -13.94 3.84
C GLU A 72 18.65 -12.91 4.07
N LEU A 73 18.21 -12.24 2.99
CA LEU A 73 17.14 -11.24 3.06
C LEU A 73 15.81 -11.89 3.44
N GLN A 74 15.47 -13.02 2.81
CA GLN A 74 14.22 -13.75 3.10
C GLN A 74 14.13 -14.18 4.57
N ASN A 75 15.23 -14.68 5.14
CA ASN A 75 15.31 -15.10 6.54
C ASN A 75 15.22 -13.92 7.51
N GLU A 76 15.87 -12.80 7.20
CA GLU A 76 15.83 -11.62 8.04
C GLU A 76 14.43 -10.99 8.11
N VAL A 77 13.75 -10.88 6.96
CA VAL A 77 12.35 -10.43 6.89
C VAL A 77 11.44 -11.36 7.68
N LYS A 78 11.61 -12.68 7.53
CA LYS A 78 10.81 -13.69 8.25
C LYS A 78 10.97 -13.57 9.76
N ARG A 79 12.22 -13.45 10.24
CA ARG A 79 12.54 -13.25 11.66
C ARG A 79 11.79 -12.04 12.24
N ILE A 80 11.81 -10.89 11.56
CA ILE A 80 11.14 -9.67 12.03
C ILE A 80 9.61 -9.82 12.03
N LEU A 81 9.05 -10.50 11.03
CA LEU A 81 7.61 -10.78 10.99
C LEU A 81 7.14 -11.66 12.15
N GLU A 82 7.96 -12.65 12.55
CA GLU A 82 7.67 -13.56 13.66
C GLU A 82 7.85 -12.91 15.04
N MET A 83 8.78 -11.96 15.18
CA MET A 83 9.07 -11.28 16.45
C MET A 83 8.00 -10.29 16.91
N SER A 84 7.17 -9.74 16.01
CA SER A 84 6.16 -8.73 16.36
C SER A 84 4.73 -9.26 16.26
N ARG A 85 4.52 -10.53 16.59
CA ARG A 85 3.20 -11.16 16.63
C ARG A 85 2.41 -10.79 17.88
#